data_AF-A0A845KVN5-F1
#
_entry.id   AF-A0A845KVN5-F1
#
_cell.length_a   1.000
_cell.length_b   1.000
_cell.length_c   1.000
_cell.angle_alpha   90.00
_cell.angle_beta   90.00
_cell.angle_gamma   90.00
#
_symmetry.space_group_name_H-M   'P 1'
#
loop_
_entity.id
_entity.type
_entity.pdbx_description
1 polymer ?
#
loop_
_entity_poly.entity_id
_entity_poly.type
_entity_poly.pdbx_seq_one_letter_code
_entity_poly.pdbx_strand_id
1 'polypeptide(L)'
;MKNVFKFLKTLIIIIGVVLLGIAIVVSSVFFGKVLRWLLYVICFIIDIFNPGEQPIIEWIYAHDMLMLVICSILAGIYIVSYVLEENTSMKINYSRTSGPGTNTISDIEVSKNLTFVDASGAYRRWGEDFIDCQGNWCQWGSGFYDYDGNYIYWGNTYKDSSGAYRRWGEDFVDGDGNWVHL
;
A
#
# COMPACT_ATOMS: atom_id res chain seq x y z
N MET A 1 15.80 14.49 34.82
CA MET A 1 15.10 15.19 33.71
C MET A 1 14.90 14.34 32.46
N LYS A 2 15.93 13.72 31.87
CA LYS A 2 15.78 12.92 30.62
C LYS A 2 14.73 11.78 30.71
N ASN A 3 14.65 11.09 31.83
CA ASN A 3 13.66 10.01 32.03
C ASN A 3 12.21 10.52 32.11
N VAL A 4 12.00 11.72 32.64
CA VAL A 4 10.68 12.36 32.73
C VAL A 4 10.20 12.77 31.34
N PHE A 5 11.08 13.32 30.50
CA PHE A 5 10.77 13.64 29.10
C PHE A 5 10.44 12.39 28.27
N LYS A 6 11.16 11.28 28.48
CA LYS A 6 10.88 10.02 27.79
C LYS A 6 9.49 9.48 28.18
N PHE A 7 9.16 9.49 29.47
CA PHE A 7 7.85 9.09 29.96
C PHE A 7 6.71 9.96 29.41
N LEU A 8 6.89 11.28 29.39
CA LEU A 8 5.91 12.22 28.85
C LEU A 8 5.65 11.99 27.34
N LYS A 9 6.70 11.74 26.56
CA LYS A 9 6.56 11.40 25.13
C LYS A 9 5.74 10.13 24.91
N THR A 10 6.03 9.07 25.67
CA THR A 10 5.29 7.81 25.57
C THR A 10 3.82 8.01 25.96
N LEU A 11 3.53 8.78 27.01
CA LEU A 11 2.16 9.08 27.43
C LEU A 11 1.37 9.83 26.34
N ILE A 12 1.98 10.84 25.71
CA ILE A 12 1.35 11.59 24.62
C ILE A 12 1.02 10.69 23.43
N ILE A 13 1.93 9.77 23.07
CA ILE A 13 1.70 8.81 21.98
C ILE A 13 0.51 7.90 22.32
N ILE A 14 0.46 7.35 23.54
CA ILE A 14 -0.64 6.48 23.97
C ILE A 14 -1.98 7.22 23.89
N ILE A 15 -2.05 8.45 24.41
CA ILE A 15 -3.25 9.28 24.35
C ILE A 15 -3.66 9.53 22.89
N GLY A 16 -2.70 9.84 22.01
CA GLY A 16 -2.94 10.03 20.59
C GLY A 16 -3.54 8.79 19.91
N VAL A 17 -3.01 7.60 20.18
CA VAL A 17 -3.53 6.33 19.64
C VAL A 17 -4.96 6.06 20.14
N VAL A 18 -5.24 6.32 21.41
CA VAL A 18 -6.59 6.16 21.98
C VAL A 18 -7.59 7.11 21.32
N LEU A 19 -7.23 8.38 21.17
CA LEU A 19 -8.08 9.38 20.51
C LEU A 19 -8.34 9.01 19.04
N LEU A 20 -7.33 8.51 18.33
CA LEU A 20 -7.48 8.02 16.96
C LEU A 20 -8.45 6.83 16.89
N GLY A 21 -8.31 5.86 17.81
CA GLY A 21 -9.22 4.72 17.90
C GLY A 21 -10.67 5.15 18.13
N ILE A 22 -10.90 6.11 19.03
CA ILE A 22 -12.23 6.68 19.28
C ILE A 22 -12.77 7.38 18.03
N ALA A 23 -11.94 8.17 17.33
CA ALA A 23 -12.34 8.85 16.12
C ALA A 23 -12.78 7.87 15.01
N ILE A 24 -12.09 6.74 14.86
CA ILE A 24 -12.45 5.68 13.90
C ILE A 24 -13.81 5.07 14.25
N VAL A 25 -14.06 4.78 15.53
CA VAL A 25 -15.35 4.23 15.99
C VAL A 25 -16.49 5.22 15.80
N VAL A 26 -16.27 6.51 16.11
CA VAL A 26 -17.30 7.54 15.89
C VAL A 26 -17.59 7.70 14.40
N SER A 27 -16.55 7.69 13.57
CA SER A 27 -16.69 7.77 12.11
C SER A 27 -17.45 6.57 11.55
N SER A 28 -17.15 5.35 12.01
CA SER A 28 -17.83 4.14 11.52
C SER A 28 -19.33 4.16 11.82
N VAL A 29 -19.74 4.65 12.99
CA VAL A 29 -21.16 4.82 13.33
C VAL A 29 -21.82 5.90 12.47
N PHE A 30 -21.13 7.02 12.21
CA PHE A 30 -21.65 8.07 11.34
C PHE A 30 -21.87 7.59 9.90
N PHE A 31 -20.85 6.99 9.30
CA PHE A 31 -20.95 6.42 7.95
C PHE A 31 -21.93 5.24 7.90
N GLY A 32 -22.05 4.45 8.97
CA GLY A 32 -23.06 3.41 9.11
C GLY A 32 -24.49 3.94 9.00
N LYS A 33 -24.78 5.12 9.57
CA LYS A 33 -26.09 5.79 9.41
C LYS A 33 -26.36 6.17 7.96
N VAL A 34 -25.35 6.68 7.26
CA VAL A 34 -25.46 7.06 5.84
C VAL A 34 -25.71 5.82 4.98
N LEU A 35 -24.93 4.77 5.19
CA LEU A 35 -25.08 3.51 4.45
C LEU A 35 -26.44 2.86 4.68
N ARG A 36 -26.94 2.89 5.92
CA ARG A 36 -28.29 2.40 6.24
C ARG A 36 -29.37 3.20 5.51
N TRP A 37 -29.24 4.53 5.48
CA TRP A 37 -30.18 5.38 4.75
C TRP A 37 -30.19 5.05 3.25
N LEU A 38 -29.02 4.87 2.64
CA LEU A 38 -28.90 4.43 1.24
C LEU A 38 -29.55 3.06 1.00
N LEU A 39 -29.37 2.11 1.92
CA LEU A 39 -30.02 0.80 1.84
C LEU A 39 -31.54 0.92 1.82
N TYR A 40 -32.13 1.77 2.67
CA TYR A 40 -33.57 1.99 2.69
C TYR A 40 -34.08 2.66 1.41
N VAL A 41 -33.31 3.57 0.82
CA VAL A 41 -33.64 4.12 -0.51
C VAL A 41 -33.64 3.02 -1.58
N ILE A 42 -32.66 2.11 -1.55
CA ILE A 42 -32.60 0.97 -2.47
C ILE A 42 -33.80 0.04 -2.27
N CYS A 43 -34.13 -0.33 -1.03
CA CYS A 43 -35.29 -1.15 -0.72
C CYS A 43 -36.59 -0.50 -1.21
N PHE A 44 -36.76 0.80 -1.00
CA PHE A 44 -37.90 1.57 -1.49
C PHE A 44 -38.01 1.53 -3.03
N ILE A 45 -36.89 1.69 -3.73
CA ILE A 45 -36.87 1.60 -5.20
C ILE A 45 -37.27 0.20 -5.68
N ILE A 46 -36.72 -0.85 -5.05
CA ILE A 46 -37.05 -2.24 -5.42
C ILE A 46 -38.54 -2.52 -5.22
N ASP A 47 -39.12 -2.03 -4.13
CA ASP A 47 -40.54 -2.20 -3.81
C ASP A 47 -41.45 -1.52 -4.86
N ILE A 48 -41.04 -0.36 -5.39
CA ILE A 48 -41.75 0.31 -6.49
C ILE A 48 -41.73 -0.53 -7.78
N PHE A 49 -40.56 -1.08 -8.15
CA PHE A 49 -40.38 -1.74 -9.45
C PHE A 49 -40.76 -3.22 -9.45
N ASN A 50 -40.76 -3.88 -8.28
CA ASN A 50 -41.11 -5.27 -8.13
C ASN A 50 -42.06 -5.45 -6.92
N PRO A 51 -43.31 -4.96 -7.06
CA PRO A 51 -44.29 -5.02 -5.98
C PRO A 51 -44.67 -6.48 -5.71
N GLY A 52 -44.34 -6.96 -4.52
CA GLY A 52 -44.60 -8.32 -4.06
C GLY A 52 -43.98 -8.55 -2.69
N GLU A 53 -44.38 -9.61 -1.99
CA GLU A 53 -43.81 -9.98 -0.69
C GLU A 53 -42.34 -10.33 -0.88
N GLN A 54 -41.45 -9.41 -0.52
CA GLN A 54 -40.01 -9.64 -0.48
C GLN A 54 -39.60 -9.82 0.98
N PRO A 55 -39.42 -11.07 1.46
CA PRO A 55 -39.16 -11.36 2.88
C PRO A 55 -37.90 -10.65 3.41
N ILE A 56 -36.94 -10.40 2.52
CA ILE A 56 -35.69 -9.72 2.82
C ILE A 56 -35.93 -8.23 3.13
N ILE A 57 -36.78 -7.55 2.34
CA ILE A 57 -37.08 -6.13 2.53
C ILE A 57 -37.87 -5.93 3.83
N GLU A 58 -38.86 -6.77 4.08
CA GLU A 58 -39.62 -6.76 5.33
C GLU A 58 -38.71 -6.98 6.54
N TRP A 59 -37.79 -7.94 6.44
CA TRP A 59 -36.82 -8.21 7.49
C TRP A 59 -35.91 -6.99 7.74
N ILE A 60 -35.44 -6.32 6.67
CA ILE A 60 -34.59 -5.12 6.76
C ILE A 60 -35.31 -3.98 7.49
N TYR A 61 -36.60 -3.75 7.19
CA TYR A 61 -37.40 -2.73 7.88
C TYR A 61 -37.72 -3.11 9.33
N ALA A 62 -37.93 -4.39 9.62
CA ALA A 62 -38.21 -4.87 10.98
C ALA A 62 -36.98 -4.79 11.92
N HIS A 63 -35.76 -4.82 11.38
CA HIS A 63 -34.53 -4.93 12.15
C HIS A 63 -33.65 -3.65 12.10
N ASP A 64 -34.26 -2.47 12.26
CA ASP A 64 -33.58 -1.16 12.12
C ASP A 64 -32.28 -0.99 12.93
N MET A 65 -32.27 -1.44 14.19
CA MET A 65 -31.09 -1.38 15.06
C MET A 65 -29.99 -2.33 14.61
N LEU A 66 -30.35 -3.53 14.18
CA LEU A 66 -29.40 -4.52 13.69
C LEU A 66 -28.79 -4.05 12.37
N MET A 67 -29.58 -3.41 11.50
CA MET A 67 -29.08 -2.79 10.28
C MET A 67 -28.09 -1.67 10.55
N LEU A 68 -28.33 -0.84 11.57
CA LEU A 68 -27.35 0.17 11.99
C LEU A 68 -26.03 -0.47 12.44
N VAL A 69 -26.08 -1.56 13.21
CA VAL A 69 -24.88 -2.28 13.65
C VAL A 69 -24.12 -2.86 12.45
N ILE A 70 -24.80 -3.56 11.55
CA ILE A 70 -24.19 -4.13 10.33
C ILE A 70 -23.55 -3.03 9.48
N CYS A 71 -24.29 -1.96 9.18
CA CYS A 71 -23.79 -0.86 8.37
C CYS A 71 -22.60 -0.15 9.03
N SER A 72 -22.58 -0.02 10.35
CA SER A 72 -21.46 0.57 11.09
C SER A 72 -20.21 -0.32 11.05
N ILE A 73 -20.38 -1.65 11.13
CA ILE A 73 -19.27 -2.60 10.98
C ILE A 73 -18.68 -2.54 9.57
N LEU A 74 -19.53 -2.57 8.53
CA LEU A 74 -19.09 -2.48 7.14
C LEU A 74 -18.37 -1.17 6.85
N ALA A 75 -18.90 -0.05 7.36
CA ALA A 75 -18.23 1.26 7.25
C ALA A 75 -16.88 1.27 7.99
N GLY A 76 -16.80 0.66 9.16
CA GLY A 76 -15.55 0.53 9.92
C GLY A 76 -14.49 -0.29 9.17
N ILE A 77 -14.87 -1.43 8.60
CA ILE A 77 -13.99 -2.24 7.76
C ILE A 77 -13.49 -1.43 6.56
N TYR A 78 -14.38 -0.71 5.88
CA TYR A 78 -14.00 0.13 4.74
C TYR A 78 -13.00 1.23 5.12
N ILE A 79 -13.23 1.94 6.23
CA ILE A 79 -12.33 2.98 6.74
C ILE A 79 -10.95 2.38 7.07
N VAL A 80 -10.91 1.24 7.77
CA VAL A 80 -9.65 0.58 8.12
C VAL A 80 -8.91 0.12 6.87
N SER A 81 -9.60 -0.49 5.91
CA SER A 81 -9.00 -0.91 4.64
C SER A 81 -8.41 0.28 3.88
N TYR A 82 -9.14 1.39 3.78
CA TYR A 82 -8.67 2.61 3.13
C TYR A 82 -7.42 3.19 3.79
N VAL A 83 -7.42 3.29 5.13
CA VAL A 83 -6.25 3.76 5.88
C VAL A 83 -5.06 2.82 5.71
N LEU A 84 -5.27 1.51 5.65
CA LEU A 84 -4.20 0.55 5.41
C LEU A 84 -3.64 0.68 3.99
N GLU A 85 -4.50 0.84 2.98
CA GLU A 85 -4.13 1.02 1.58
C GLU A 85 -3.32 2.31 1.35
N GLU A 86 -3.71 3.41 1.99
CA GLU A 86 -2.99 4.68 1.94
C GLU A 86 -1.61 4.58 2.60
N ASN A 87 -1.45 3.80 3.68
CA ASN A 87 -0.14 3.58 4.30
C ASN A 87 0.80 2.71 3.45
N THR A 88 0.26 1.79 2.66
CA THR A 88 1.04 1.04 1.66
C THR A 88 1.50 1.94 0.50
N SER A 89 0.67 2.87 0.04
CA SER A 89 1.03 3.81 -1.05
C SER A 89 1.88 5.00 -0.57
N MET A 90 1.78 5.42 0.70
CA MET A 90 2.65 6.44 1.29
C MET A 90 4.07 5.93 1.58
N LYS A 91 4.24 4.61 1.76
CA LYS A 91 5.57 3.96 1.74
C LYS A 91 6.22 3.96 0.36
N ILE A 92 5.42 4.08 -0.70
CA ILE A 92 5.92 4.16 -2.08
C ILE A 92 6.38 5.60 -2.44
N ASN A 93 5.90 6.62 -1.73
CA ASN A 93 6.25 8.02 -1.98
C ASN A 93 7.37 8.58 -1.08
N TYR A 94 7.97 7.78 -0.20
CA TYR A 94 9.04 8.21 0.70
C TYR A 94 10.45 7.96 0.14
N SER A 95 10.69 8.42 -1.08
CA SER A 95 12.05 8.61 -1.61
C SER A 95 12.08 9.60 -2.77
N ARG A 96 11.31 10.68 -2.68
CA ARG A 96 11.49 11.87 -3.53
C ARG A 96 12.01 13.03 -2.70
N THR A 97 13.28 12.94 -2.31
CA THR A 97 14.06 14.12 -1.90
C THR A 97 15.39 14.10 -2.62
N SER A 98 15.41 14.76 -3.76
CA SER A 98 16.63 15.20 -4.44
C SER A 98 17.29 16.27 -3.58
N GLY A 99 18.46 15.98 -3.02
CA GLY A 99 19.30 16.96 -2.33
C GLY A 99 20.63 16.35 -1.92
N PRO A 100 21.79 16.96 -2.23
CA PRO A 100 23.10 16.41 -1.91
C PRO A 100 23.38 16.65 -0.42
N GLY A 101 23.00 15.69 0.42
CA GLY A 101 23.25 15.72 1.86
C GLY A 101 24.15 14.57 2.27
N THR A 102 25.38 14.89 2.66
CA THR A 102 26.35 13.97 3.26
C THR A 102 25.74 13.29 4.50
N ASN A 103 25.43 12.01 4.41
CA ASN A 103 24.96 11.23 5.56
C ASN A 103 26.09 10.34 6.09
N THR A 104 26.35 10.54 7.37
CA THR A 104 27.40 9.96 8.19
C THR A 104 27.30 8.44 8.31
N ILE A 105 28.46 7.82 8.24
CA ILE A 105 28.78 6.41 8.46
C ILE A 105 28.43 6.04 9.91
N SER A 106 27.31 5.37 10.17
CA SER A 106 27.14 4.60 11.43
C SER A 106 25.94 3.65 11.53
N ASP A 107 25.04 3.52 10.55
CA ASP A 107 23.94 2.55 10.67
C ASP A 107 23.84 1.70 9.39
N ILE A 108 24.20 0.42 9.53
CA ILE A 108 24.25 -0.67 8.53
C ILE A 108 25.62 -0.82 7.84
N GLU A 109 26.61 -1.28 8.63
CA GLU A 109 27.57 -2.25 8.12
C GLU A 109 26.76 -3.40 7.45
N VAL A 110 27.07 -3.75 6.20
CA VAL A 110 26.28 -4.58 5.24
C VAL A 110 25.23 -3.83 4.38
N SER A 111 25.43 -2.55 4.08
CA SER A 111 25.12 -2.08 2.71
C SER A 111 26.40 -2.20 1.91
N LYS A 112 26.62 -3.33 1.22
CA LYS A 112 27.45 -3.25 0.03
C LYS A 112 26.74 -2.21 -0.83
N ASN A 113 27.40 -1.08 -1.11
CA ASN A 113 26.91 -0.01 -1.98
C ASN A 113 26.86 -0.52 -3.43
N LEU A 114 26.09 -1.58 -3.64
CA LEU A 114 25.92 -2.23 -4.92
C LEU A 114 25.09 -1.27 -5.75
N THR A 115 25.64 -0.91 -6.88
CA THR A 115 24.97 -0.11 -7.89
C THR A 115 24.91 -0.92 -9.16
N PHE A 116 23.84 -0.73 -9.92
CA PHE A 116 23.69 -1.30 -11.25
C PHE A 116 23.22 -0.21 -12.20
N VAL A 117 23.50 -0.37 -13.49
CA VAL A 117 22.99 0.52 -14.53
C VAL A 117 21.62 0.05 -15.00
N ASP A 118 20.62 0.91 -14.99
CA ASP A 118 19.31 0.61 -15.58
C ASP A 118 19.34 0.70 -17.11
N ALA A 119 18.25 0.31 -17.79
CA ALA A 119 18.22 0.30 -19.26
C ALA A 119 18.28 1.70 -19.90
N SER A 120 18.18 2.79 -19.12
CA SER A 120 18.42 4.15 -19.60
C SER A 120 19.89 4.57 -19.55
N GLY A 121 20.76 3.73 -18.96
CA GLY A 121 22.16 4.06 -18.73
C GLY A 121 22.41 4.79 -17.40
N ALA A 122 21.42 4.87 -16.51
CA ALA A 122 21.56 5.56 -15.23
C ALA A 122 21.97 4.58 -14.12
N TYR A 123 22.96 4.96 -13.29
CA TYR A 123 23.31 4.20 -12.09
C TYR A 123 22.20 4.28 -11.04
N ARG A 124 21.80 3.11 -10.53
CA ARG A 124 20.81 2.93 -9.48
C ARG A 124 21.40 2.18 -8.30
N ARG A 125 20.84 2.42 -7.12
CA ARG A 125 21.12 1.61 -5.92
C ARG A 125 20.07 0.52 -5.78
N TRP A 126 20.42 -0.57 -5.10
CA TRP A 126 19.44 -1.57 -4.68
C TRP A 126 18.33 -0.90 -3.87
N GLY A 127 17.07 -1.17 -4.22
CA GLY A 127 15.92 -0.51 -3.61
C GLY A 127 15.40 0.72 -4.35
N GLU A 128 16.11 1.22 -5.37
CA GLU A 128 15.65 2.35 -6.18
C GLU A 128 14.82 1.88 -7.39
N ASP A 129 13.85 2.71 -7.77
CA ASP A 129 13.14 2.58 -9.03
C ASP A 129 14.11 2.71 -10.22
N PHE A 130 13.79 2.04 -11.31
CA PHE A 130 14.68 1.91 -12.46
C PHE A 130 13.89 1.90 -13.78
N ILE A 131 14.60 2.14 -14.89
CA ILE A 131 14.05 1.97 -16.23
C ILE A 131 14.25 0.52 -16.70
N ASP A 132 13.16 -0.13 -17.12
CA ASP A 132 13.19 -1.49 -17.68
C ASP A 132 13.64 -1.54 -19.15
N CYS A 133 13.80 -2.74 -19.72
CA CYS A 133 14.31 -2.92 -21.08
C CYS A 133 13.36 -2.38 -22.17
N GLN A 134 12.13 -2.00 -21.83
CA GLN A 134 11.20 -1.33 -22.73
C GLN A 134 11.16 0.19 -22.55
N GLY A 135 11.95 0.75 -21.63
CA GLY A 135 11.99 2.17 -21.35
C GLY A 135 10.92 2.63 -20.36
N ASN A 136 10.24 1.71 -19.67
CA ASN A 136 9.23 2.07 -18.68
C ASN A 136 9.88 2.34 -17.33
N TRP A 137 9.32 3.30 -16.59
CA TRP A 137 9.67 3.50 -15.18
C TRP A 137 9.02 2.42 -14.32
N CYS A 138 9.84 1.61 -13.67
CA CYS A 138 9.42 0.50 -12.83
C CYS A 138 9.77 0.76 -11.38
N GLN A 139 8.80 0.48 -10.51
CA GLN A 139 9.01 0.62 -9.08
C GLN A 139 9.84 -0.55 -8.55
N TRP A 140 10.76 -0.29 -7.63
CA TRP A 140 11.45 -1.39 -6.94
C TRP A 140 10.43 -2.32 -6.25
N GLY A 141 10.58 -3.64 -6.43
CA GLY A 141 9.63 -4.61 -5.87
C GLY A 141 8.41 -4.90 -6.77
N SER A 142 8.22 -4.19 -7.88
CA SER A 142 7.10 -4.43 -8.81
C SER A 142 7.49 -5.32 -9.99
N GLY A 143 6.51 -5.65 -10.83
CA GLY A 143 6.82 -6.26 -12.12
C GLY A 143 7.48 -5.28 -13.09
N PHE A 144 8.20 -5.80 -14.07
CA PHE A 144 8.93 -5.06 -15.10
C PHE A 144 9.07 -5.89 -16.37
N TYR A 145 9.44 -5.26 -17.49
CA TYR A 145 9.75 -5.98 -18.72
C TYR A 145 11.23 -6.41 -18.80
N ASP A 146 11.46 -7.71 -19.01
CA ASP A 146 12.81 -8.27 -19.16
C ASP A 146 13.43 -7.99 -20.54
N TYR A 147 14.65 -8.46 -20.79
CA TYR A 147 15.38 -8.23 -22.05
C TYR A 147 14.61 -8.68 -23.30
N ASP A 148 13.81 -9.75 -23.21
CA ASP A 148 12.99 -10.25 -24.33
C ASP A 148 11.67 -9.47 -24.47
N GLY A 149 11.36 -8.55 -23.56
CA GLY A 149 10.12 -7.78 -23.53
C GLY A 149 8.95 -8.54 -22.89
N ASN A 150 9.21 -9.52 -22.04
CA ASN A 150 8.17 -10.20 -21.27
C ASN A 150 7.91 -9.47 -19.96
N TYR A 151 6.64 -9.30 -19.59
CA TYR A 151 6.30 -8.75 -18.27
C TYR A 151 6.49 -9.80 -17.18
N ILE A 152 7.43 -9.55 -16.27
CA ILE A 152 7.80 -10.46 -15.18
C ILE A 152 7.41 -9.84 -13.84
N TYR A 153 6.78 -10.62 -12.97
CA TYR A 153 6.52 -10.22 -11.59
C TYR A 153 7.75 -10.37 -10.71
N TRP A 154 7.89 -9.48 -9.73
CA TRP A 154 8.94 -9.60 -8.72
C TRP A 154 8.94 -10.98 -8.04
N GLY A 155 10.13 -11.55 -7.84
CA GLY A 155 10.31 -12.91 -7.31
C GLY A 155 10.40 -14.00 -8.38
N ASN A 156 9.91 -13.78 -9.61
CA ASN A 156 10.03 -14.76 -10.70
C ASN A 156 11.41 -14.70 -11.38
N THR A 157 11.77 -15.78 -12.07
CA THR A 157 12.94 -15.75 -12.97
C THR A 157 12.73 -14.73 -14.09
N TYR A 158 13.78 -13.99 -14.42
CA TYR A 158 13.77 -12.96 -15.45
C TYR A 158 15.01 -13.10 -16.35
N LYS A 159 15.00 -12.49 -17.54
CA LYS A 159 16.21 -12.34 -18.35
C LYS A 159 16.92 -11.02 -18.07
N ASP A 160 18.21 -11.10 -17.72
CA ASP A 160 19.07 -9.93 -17.55
C ASP A 160 19.43 -9.29 -18.91
N SER A 161 20.20 -8.20 -18.91
CA SER A 161 20.55 -7.47 -20.14
C SER A 161 21.46 -8.26 -21.10
N SER A 162 21.98 -9.43 -20.69
CA SER A 162 22.65 -10.37 -21.60
C SER A 162 21.71 -11.36 -22.28
N GLY A 163 20.43 -11.39 -21.89
CA GLY A 163 19.42 -12.34 -22.35
C GLY A 163 19.42 -13.67 -21.59
N ALA A 164 20.20 -13.79 -20.52
CA ALA A 164 20.31 -15.01 -19.70
C ALA A 164 19.28 -15.01 -18.56
N TYR A 165 18.70 -16.18 -18.27
CA TYR A 165 17.78 -16.32 -17.14
C TYR A 165 18.50 -16.21 -15.80
N ARG A 166 17.95 -15.41 -14.90
CA ARG A 166 18.42 -15.17 -13.53
C ARG A 166 17.31 -15.36 -12.51
N ARG A 167 17.72 -15.60 -11.27
CA ARG A 167 16.88 -15.47 -10.08
C ARG A 167 17.28 -14.25 -9.28
N TRP A 168 16.36 -13.79 -8.45
CA TRP A 168 16.62 -12.71 -7.51
C TRP A 168 17.72 -13.11 -6.53
N GLY A 169 18.71 -12.23 -6.35
CA GLY A 169 19.87 -12.49 -5.51
C GLY A 169 21.02 -13.22 -6.21
N GLU A 170 20.93 -13.49 -7.52
CA GLU A 170 22.04 -14.00 -8.32
C GLU A 170 22.77 -12.87 -9.07
N ASP A 171 24.07 -13.06 -9.32
CA ASP A 171 24.85 -12.22 -10.21
C ASP A 171 24.17 -12.09 -11.58
N PHE A 172 24.18 -10.89 -12.14
CA PHE A 172 23.49 -10.58 -13.40
C PHE A 172 24.25 -9.51 -14.20
N VAL A 173 23.87 -9.35 -15.46
CA VAL A 173 24.37 -8.29 -16.35
C VAL A 173 23.41 -7.11 -16.36
N ASP A 174 23.91 -5.91 -16.09
CA ASP A 174 23.13 -4.67 -16.03
C ASP A 174 22.95 -4.00 -17.40
N GLY A 175 22.22 -2.88 -17.44
CA GLY A 175 21.84 -2.17 -18.67
C GLY A 175 23.00 -1.61 -19.49
N ASP A 176 24.20 -1.52 -18.91
CA ASP A 176 25.43 -1.11 -19.62
C ASP A 176 26.28 -2.34 -20.02
N GLY A 177 25.80 -3.54 -19.76
CA GLY A 177 26.49 -4.80 -20.07
C GLY A 177 27.53 -5.20 -19.03
N ASN A 178 27.54 -4.58 -17.86
CA ASN A 178 28.49 -4.90 -16.79
C ASN A 178 27.96 -6.01 -15.89
N TRP A 179 28.86 -6.88 -15.42
CA TRP A 179 28.51 -7.86 -14.39
C TRP A 179 28.36 -7.19 -13.03
N VAL A 180 27.22 -7.43 -12.39
CA VAL A 180 26.92 -7.02 -11.02
C VAL A 180 26.98 -8.25 -10.13
N HIS A 181 27.87 -8.21 -9.14
CA HIS A 181 28.10 -9.32 -8.20
C HIS A 181 27.42 -9.07 -6.86
N LEU A 182 26.62 -10.02 -6.37
CA LEU A 182 25.79 -9.89 -5.16
C LEU A 182 26.41 -10.52 -3.90
#